data_AF-A0A8S3DFH3-F1
#
_entry.id   AF-A0A8S3DFH3-F1
#
_cell.length_a   1.000
_cell.length_b   1.000
_cell.length_c   1.000
_cell.angle_alpha   90.00
_cell.angle_beta   90.00
_cell.angle_gamma   90.00
#
_symmetry.space_group_name_H-M   'P 1'
#
loop_
_entity.id
_entity.type
_entity.pdbx_description
1 polymer ?
#
loop_
_entity_poly.entity_id
_entity_poly.type
_entity_poly.pdbx_seq_one_letter_code
_entity_poly.pdbx_strand_id
1 'polypeptide(L)' 'IQERAHLLKLGVHGVALLRLAFRYEPEDDKLYLSNGTSVDEHTLRTQGFGCYGHTFFQFCRIFNRLELTVEEFVLLC' A
#
# COMPACT_ATOMS: atom_id res chain seq x y z
N ILE A 1 -17.83 19.74 8.58
CA ILE A 1 -18.08 18.27 8.43
C ILE A 1 -18.09 17.85 6.96
N GLN A 2 -18.81 18.56 6.09
CA GLN A 2 -18.93 18.24 4.65
C GLN A 2 -17.58 18.30 3.88
N GLU A 3 -16.73 19.30 4.16
CA GLU A 3 -15.39 19.40 3.55
C GLU A 3 -14.45 18.25 3.94
N ARG A 4 -14.46 17.83 5.21
CA ARG A 4 -13.63 16.70 5.68
C ARG A 4 -14.04 15.38 5.02
N ALA A 5 -15.34 15.17 4.86
CA ALA A 5 -15.85 14.00 4.14
C ALA A 5 -15.49 14.03 2.65
N HIS A 6 -15.46 15.22 2.04
CA HIS A 6 -15.04 15.39 0.66
C HIS A 6 -13.54 15.10 0.48
N LEU A 7 -12.68 15.64 1.33
CA LEU A 7 -11.24 15.37 1.32
C LEU A 7 -10.94 13.88 1.53
N LEU A 8 -11.66 13.22 2.44
CA LEU A 8 -11.50 11.80 2.67
C LEU A 8 -11.80 10.98 1.40
N LYS A 9 -12.87 11.30 0.67
CA LYS A 9 -13.20 10.60 -0.59
C LYS A 9 -12.11 10.74 -1.65
N LEU A 10 -11.43 11.89 -1.69
CA LEU A 10 -10.36 12.14 -2.66
C LEU A 10 -9.05 11.47 -2.25
N GLY A 11 -8.67 11.52 -0.97
CA GLY A 11 -7.36 11.07 -0.49
C GLY A 11 -7.29 9.62 0.01
N VAL A 12 -8.42 9.01 0.41
CA VAL A 12 -8.41 7.72 1.12
C VAL A 12 -7.76 6.60 0.32
N HIS A 13 -7.91 6.60 -1.01
CA HIS A 13 -7.30 5.58 -1.86
C HIS A 13 -5.77 5.70 -1.88
N GLY A 14 -5.22 6.90 -1.99
CA GLY A 14 -3.77 7.12 -1.97
C GLY A 14 -3.17 6.72 -0.62
N VAL A 15 -3.78 7.16 0.48
CA VAL A 15 -3.34 6.81 1.84
C VAL A 15 -3.43 5.30 2.09
N ALA A 16 -4.48 4.63 1.58
CA ALA A 16 -4.62 3.18 1.71
C ALA A 16 -3.50 2.42 0.97
N LEU A 17 -3.14 2.87 -0.24
CA LEU A 17 -2.05 2.27 -1.02
C LEU A 17 -0.69 2.48 -0.35
N LEU A 18 -0.42 3.67 0.18
CA LEU A 18 0.79 3.96 0.95
C LEU A 18 0.90 3.06 2.19
N ARG A 19 -0.21 2.89 2.94
CA ARG A 19 -0.27 1.99 4.09
C ARG A 19 -0.10 0.52 3.76
N LEU A 20 -0.45 0.10 2.54
CA LEU A 20 -0.17 -1.25 2.06
C LEU A 20 1.31 -1.37 1.70
N ALA A 21 1.85 -0.42 0.93
CA ALA A 21 3.26 -0.42 0.53
C ALA A 21 4.23 -0.37 1.72
N PHE A 22 3.88 0.32 2.81
CA PHE A 22 4.66 0.34 4.05
C PHE A 22 4.68 -1.01 4.81
N ARG A 23 3.78 -1.94 4.46
CA ARG A 23 3.69 -3.30 5.03
C ARG A 23 4.20 -4.37 4.07
N TYR A 24 5.00 -3.96 3.10
CA TYR A 24 5.72 -4.87 2.22
C TYR A 24 6.97 -5.39 2.92
N GLU A 25 7.17 -6.71 2.90
CA GLU A 25 8.34 -7.35 3.45
C GLU A 25 9.25 -7.85 2.31
N PRO A 26 10.49 -7.34 2.21
CA PRO A 26 11.41 -7.68 1.14
C PRO A 26 12.00 -9.09 1.27
N GLU A 27 12.01 -9.69 2.47
CA GLU A 27 12.61 -11.01 2.72
C GLU A 27 11.84 -12.14 2.06
N ASP A 28 10.50 -12.06 2.06
CA ASP A 28 9.62 -13.06 1.47
C ASP A 28 8.84 -12.55 0.24
N ASP A 29 9.08 -11.30 -0.16
CA ASP A 29 8.45 -10.61 -1.30
C ASP A 29 6.92 -10.64 -1.20
N LYS A 30 6.38 -10.23 -0.04
CA LYS A 30 4.94 -10.21 0.26
C LYS A 30 4.46 -8.92 0.87
N LEU A 31 3.15 -8.68 0.74
CA LEU A 31 2.41 -7.62 1.41
C LEU A 31 1.57 -8.19 2.55
N TYR A 32 1.63 -7.56 3.72
CA TYR A 32 0.80 -7.95 4.86
C TYR A 32 -0.39 -7.01 5.02
N LEU A 33 -1.60 -7.57 4.88
CA LEU A 33 -2.85 -6.86 5.09
C LEU A 33 -3.09 -6.57 6.59
N SER A 34 -3.98 -5.64 6.91
CA SER A 34 -4.30 -5.28 8.30
C SER A 34 -4.82 -6.43 9.17
N ASN A 35 -5.33 -7.50 8.55
CA ASN A 35 -5.78 -8.71 9.23
C ASN A 35 -4.68 -9.78 9.38
N GLY A 36 -3.44 -9.47 9.00
CA GLY A 36 -2.30 -10.40 9.03
C GLY A 36 -2.21 -11.35 7.84
N THR A 37 -3.14 -11.30 6.88
CA THR A 37 -3.04 -12.09 5.66
C THR A 37 -1.89 -11.60 4.78
N SER A 38 -1.00 -12.51 4.39
CA SER A 38 0.07 -12.22 3.42
C SER A 38 -0.43 -12.37 1.98
N VAL A 39 0.00 -11.48 1.10
CA VAL A 39 -0.41 -11.45 -0.31
C VAL A 39 0.82 -11.28 -1.19
N ASP A 40 0.99 -12.17 -2.15
CA ASP A 40 2.04 -12.08 -3.17
C ASP A 40 1.55 -11.36 -4.44
N GLU A 41 2.47 -11.09 -5.36
CA GLU A 41 2.16 -10.43 -6.62
C GLU A 41 1.11 -11.20 -7.45
N HIS A 42 1.17 -12.53 -7.45
CA HIS A 42 0.23 -13.37 -8.19
C HIS A 42 -1.21 -13.20 -7.68
N THR A 43 -1.39 -13.25 -6.36
CA THR A 43 -2.67 -13.07 -5.69
C THR A 43 -3.22 -11.67 -5.94
N LEU A 44 -2.37 -10.63 -5.87
CA LEU A 44 -2.75 -9.28 -6.22
C LEU A 44 -3.23 -9.13 -7.66
N ARG A 45 -2.57 -9.80 -8.61
CA ARG A 45 -2.93 -9.76 -10.02
C ARG A 45 -4.20 -10.54 -10.36
N THR A 46 -4.45 -11.65 -9.66
CA THR A 46 -5.55 -12.56 -10.00
C THR A 46 -6.82 -12.33 -9.17
N GLN A 47 -6.68 -11.85 -7.93
CA GLN A 47 -7.79 -11.75 -6.97
C GLN A 47 -7.97 -10.33 -6.38
N GLY A 48 -7.02 -9.42 -6.62
CA GLY A 48 -7.05 -8.06 -6.06
C GLY A 48 -7.20 -6.99 -7.14
N PHE A 49 -6.07 -6.38 -7.50
CA PHE A 49 -5.99 -5.19 -8.37
C PHE A 49 -6.02 -5.52 -9.86
N GLY A 50 -6.13 -6.80 -10.25
CA GLY A 50 -6.19 -7.21 -11.64
C GLY A 50 -4.91 -6.82 -12.40
N CYS A 51 -5.07 -6.18 -13.56
CA CYS A 51 -3.95 -5.73 -14.39
C CYS A 51 -3.04 -4.71 -13.69
N TYR A 52 -3.52 -3.99 -12.67
CA TYR A 52 -2.71 -3.05 -11.89
C TYR A 52 -1.90 -3.72 -10.78
N GLY A 53 -2.15 -5.00 -10.48
CA GLY A 53 -1.48 -5.72 -9.40
C GLY A 53 0.04 -5.74 -9.57
N HIS A 54 0.53 -5.96 -10.79
CA HIS A 54 1.97 -5.90 -11.09
C HIS A 54 2.55 -4.52 -10.77
N THR A 55 1.93 -3.46 -11.31
CA THR A 55 2.40 -2.08 -11.12
C THR A 55 2.44 -1.68 -9.65
N PHE A 56 1.40 -2.02 -8.89
CA PHE A 56 1.36 -1.72 -7.46
C PHE A 56 2.42 -2.50 -6.68
N PHE A 57 2.65 -3.76 -7.01
CA PHE A 57 3.68 -4.56 -6.35
C PHE A 57 5.10 -4.03 -6.64
N GLN A 58 5.36 -3.60 -7.87
CA GLN A 58 6.61 -2.89 -8.21
C GLN A 58 6.77 -1.60 -7.42
N PHE A 59 5.68 -0.84 -7.24
CA PHE A 59 5.69 0.34 -6.39
C PHE A 59 6.08 -0.03 -4.95
N CYS A 60 5.56 -1.10 -4.37
CA CYS A 60 5.92 -1.55 -3.02
C CYS A 60 7.41 -1.87 -2.90
N ARG A 61 7.98 -2.61 -3.86
CA ARG A 61 9.42 -2.92 -3.92
C ARG A 61 10.29 -1.67 -3.99
N ILE A 62 9.87 -0.64 -4.73
CA ILE A 62 10.59 0.63 -4.84
C ILE A 62 10.42 1.45 -3.56
N PHE A 63 9.21 1.53 -3.04
CA PHE A 63 8.86 2.28 -1.84
C PHE A 63 9.63 1.79 -0.62
N ASN A 64 9.81 0.47 -0.48
CA ASN A 64 10.60 -0.12 0.60
C ASN A 64 12.06 0.38 0.63
N ARG A 65 12.64 0.74 -0.53
CA ARG A 65 14.02 1.26 -0.62
C ARG A 65 14.17 2.67 -0.05
N LEU A 66 13.07 3.35 0.24
CA LEU A 66 13.10 4.63 0.94
C LEU A 66 13.42 4.46 2.42
N GLU A 67 13.28 3.24 2.98
CA GLU A 67 13.59 2.91 4.37
C GLU A 67 12.97 3.91 5.36
N LEU A 68 11.73 4.34 5.07
CA LEU A 68 11.05 5.37 5.84
C LEU A 68 10.83 4.91 7.28
N THR A 69 11.13 5.80 8.22
CA THR A 69 10.66 5.68 9.59
C THR A 69 9.14 5.80 9.65
N VAL A 70 8.54 5.38 10.77
CA VAL A 70 7.10 5.53 10.99
C VAL A 70 6.70 7.02 10.98
N GLU A 71 7.55 7.88 11.53
CA GLU A 71 7.35 9.32 11.57
C GLU A 71 7.33 9.94 10.17
N GLU A 72 8.28 9.57 9.31
CA GLU A 72 8.33 10.04 7.92
C GLU A 72 7.15 9.51 7.11
N PHE A 73 6.76 8.26 7.34
CA PHE A 73 5.59 7.66 6.70
C PHE A 73 4.29 8.39 7.06
N VAL A 74 4.13 8.81 8.33
CA VAL A 74 2.95 9.55 8.78
C VAL A 74 2.83 10.90 8.07
N LEU A 75 3.94 11.56 7.70
CA LEU A 75 3.92 12.82 6.96
C LEU A 75 3.40 12.68 5.52
N LEU A 76 3.43 11.46 4.95
CA LEU A 76 2.89 11.16 3.62
C LEU A 76 1.38 10.85 3.64
N CYS A 77 0.78 10.66 4.83
CA CYS A 77 -0.61 10.22 5.01
C CYS A 77 -1.53 11.34 5.48
#